data_AF-A0A1B7ICK2-F1
#
_entry.id   AF-A0A1B7ICK2-F1
#
_cell.length_a   1.000
_cell.length_b   1.000
_cell.length_c   1.000
_cell.angle_alpha   90.00
_cell.angle_beta   90.00
_cell.angle_gamma   90.00
#
_symmetry.space_group_name_H-M   'P 1'
#
loop_
_entity.id
_entity.type
_entity.pdbx_description
1 polymer ?
#
loop_
_entity_poly.entity_id
_entity_poly.type
_entity_poly.pdbx_seq_one_letter_code
_entity_poly.pdbx_strand_id
1 'polypeptide(L)'
;MVCEIPFETLDDLSGKMPNLRQQMMRLMSGEIKGDQDMILLLSKKNAEERLAAFIYNLSRRFAQRGFSPREFRLTMTRGDIGNYLGLTVETISRLLGRFQKSGMLAVKGKYITIENGDALAVLAGHSRNVA
;
A
#
# COMPACT_ATOMS: atom_id res chain seq x y z
N MET A 1 -19.95 -5.00 -3.53
CA MET A 1 -20.92 -3.94 -3.88
C MET A 1 -20.11 -2.71 -4.21
N VAL A 2 -20.27 -2.15 -5.40
CA VAL A 2 -19.67 -0.89 -5.84
C VAL A 2 -20.81 0.12 -5.91
N CYS A 3 -20.58 1.36 -5.48
CA CYS A 3 -21.54 2.44 -5.64
C CYS A 3 -21.13 3.29 -6.84
N GLU A 4 -21.98 3.33 -7.86
CA GLU A 4 -21.78 4.20 -9.02
C GLU A 4 -22.26 5.61 -8.67
N ILE A 5 -21.42 6.60 -8.93
CA ILE A 5 -21.74 8.02 -8.70
C ILE A 5 -21.60 8.73 -10.05
N PRO A 6 -22.70 9.21 -10.66
CA PRO A 6 -22.64 9.95 -11.91
C PRO A 6 -21.80 11.23 -11.73
N PHE A 7 -20.84 11.44 -12.64
CA PHE A 7 -19.90 12.55 -12.52
C PHE A 7 -20.59 13.92 -12.49
N GLU A 8 -21.54 14.15 -13.40
CA GLU A 8 -22.31 15.40 -13.47
C GLU A 8 -23.05 15.70 -12.16
N THR A 9 -23.63 14.67 -11.53
CA THR A 9 -24.31 14.82 -10.24
C THR A 9 -23.33 15.13 -9.11
N LEU A 10 -22.16 14.48 -9.11
CA LEU A 10 -21.11 14.73 -8.12
C LEU A 10 -20.53 16.15 -8.24
N ASP A 11 -20.35 16.64 -9.46
CA ASP A 11 -19.84 17.99 -9.73
C ASP A 11 -20.84 19.07 -9.28
N ASP A 12 -22.12 18.93 -9.68
CA ASP A 12 -23.19 19.83 -9.24
C ASP A 12 -23.33 19.87 -7.70
N LEU A 13 -23.33 18.71 -7.05
CA LEU A 13 -23.37 18.62 -5.59
C LEU A 13 -22.13 19.23 -4.93
N SER A 14 -20.96 19.11 -5.55
CA SER A 14 -19.71 19.71 -5.05
C SER A 14 -19.74 21.24 -5.14
N GLY A 15 -20.44 21.80 -6.12
CA GLY A 15 -20.74 23.23 -6.18
C GLY A 15 -21.61 23.71 -5.02
N LYS A 16 -22.55 22.87 -4.57
CA LYS A 16 -23.54 23.19 -3.52
C LYS A 16 -23.07 22.85 -2.10
N MET A 17 -22.20 21.87 -1.94
CA MET A 17 -21.77 21.34 -0.65
C MET A 17 -20.26 21.55 -0.46
N PRO A 18 -19.82 22.60 0.27
CA PRO A 18 -18.39 22.92 0.40
C PRO A 18 -17.56 21.82 1.07
N ASN A 19 -18.15 21.08 2.01
CA ASN A 19 -17.50 19.93 2.65
C ASN A 19 -17.26 18.77 1.67
N LEU A 20 -18.18 18.53 0.74
CA LEU A 20 -18.04 17.51 -0.30
C LEU A 20 -16.89 17.89 -1.26
N ARG A 21 -16.87 19.15 -1.72
CA ARG A 21 -15.78 19.66 -2.56
C ARG A 21 -14.42 19.55 -1.88
N GLN A 22 -14.32 19.94 -0.61
CA GLN A 22 -13.08 19.78 0.16
C GLN A 22 -12.65 18.32 0.24
N GLN A 23 -13.59 17.40 0.45
CA GLN A 23 -13.31 15.97 0.50
C GLN A 23 -12.83 15.44 -0.86
N MET A 24 -13.46 15.83 -1.97
CA MET A 24 -13.00 15.48 -3.32
C MET A 24 -11.57 15.97 -3.58
N MET A 25 -11.28 17.23 -3.26
CA MET A 25 -9.93 17.80 -3.40
C MET A 25 -8.90 17.03 -2.57
N ARG A 26 -9.25 16.63 -1.34
CA ARG A 26 -8.38 15.80 -0.49
C ARG A 26 -8.14 14.42 -1.09
N LEU A 27 -9.16 13.77 -1.64
CA LEU A 27 -9.03 12.46 -2.29
C LEU A 27 -8.12 12.55 -3.52
N MET A 28 -8.37 13.51 -4.42
CA MET A 28 -7.53 13.71 -5.62
C MET A 28 -6.08 14.05 -5.24
N SER A 29 -5.88 14.94 -4.27
CA SER A 29 -4.54 15.27 -3.77
C SER A 29 -3.84 14.06 -3.14
N GLY A 30 -4.59 13.20 -2.44
CA GLY A 30 -4.10 11.95 -1.89
C GLY A 30 -3.64 10.96 -2.95
N GLU A 31 -4.40 10.81 -4.05
CA GLU A 31 -4.02 9.96 -5.18
C GLU A 31 -2.76 10.48 -5.89
N ILE A 32 -2.66 11.80 -6.16
CA ILE A 32 -1.46 12.40 -6.75
C ILE A 32 -0.23 12.14 -5.88
N LYS A 33 -0.35 12.29 -4.56
CA LYS A 33 0.74 11.98 -3.62
C LYS A 33 1.11 10.49 -3.69
N GLY A 34 0.13 9.60 -3.77
CA GLY A 34 0.35 8.17 -3.95
C GLY A 34 1.14 7.84 -5.22
N ASP A 35 0.83 8.49 -6.33
CA ASP A 35 1.55 8.32 -7.60
C ASP A 35 2.99 8.83 -7.51
N GLN A 36 3.21 9.97 -6.84
CA GLN A 36 4.56 10.49 -6.59
C GLN A 36 5.39 9.53 -5.73
N ASP A 37 4.81 8.98 -4.66
CA ASP A 37 5.45 7.97 -3.82
C ASP A 37 5.78 6.70 -4.62
N MET A 38 4.91 6.31 -5.56
CA MET A 38 5.14 5.18 -6.46
C MET A 38 6.29 5.42 -7.44
N ILE A 39 6.36 6.60 -8.05
CA ILE A 39 7.48 7.00 -8.92
C ILE A 39 8.79 6.91 -8.13
N LEU A 40 8.83 7.46 -6.92
CA LEU A 40 10.01 7.39 -6.05
C LEU A 40 10.40 5.94 -5.73
N LEU A 41 9.42 5.09 -5.43
CA LEU A 41 9.61 3.67 -5.16
C LEU A 41 10.23 2.96 -6.37
N LEU A 42 9.77 3.24 -7.58
CA LEU A 42 10.31 2.63 -8.80
C LEU A 42 11.68 3.18 -9.20
N SER A 43 11.98 4.45 -8.93
CA SER A 43 13.24 5.07 -9.33
C SER A 43 14.39 4.85 -8.36
N LYS A 44 14.13 4.74 -7.05
CA LYS A 44 15.19 4.75 -6.02
C LYS A 44 15.30 3.50 -5.16
N LYS A 45 14.28 2.64 -5.14
CA LYS A 45 14.29 1.45 -4.29
C LYS A 45 14.71 0.20 -5.06
N ASN A 46 15.47 -0.66 -4.39
CA ASN A 46 15.77 -2.01 -4.88
C ASN A 46 14.56 -2.94 -4.69
N ALA A 47 14.59 -4.14 -5.28
CA ALA A 47 13.45 -5.07 -5.27
C ALA A 47 12.94 -5.41 -3.85
N GLU A 48 13.85 -5.55 -2.90
CA GLU A 48 13.53 -5.86 -1.51
C GLU A 48 12.81 -4.70 -0.82
N GLU A 49 13.35 -3.48 -0.95
CA GLU A 49 12.75 -2.26 -0.42
C GLU A 49 11.38 -1.96 -1.05
N ARG A 50 11.21 -2.22 -2.35
CA ARG A 50 9.92 -2.06 -3.05
C ARG A 50 8.85 -2.97 -2.46
N LEU A 51 9.18 -4.25 -2.26
CA LEU A 51 8.23 -5.20 -1.68
C LEU A 51 7.92 -4.86 -0.21
N ALA A 52 8.94 -4.48 0.57
CA ALA A 52 8.74 -4.03 1.95
C ALA A 52 7.82 -2.80 2.02
N ALA A 53 8.05 -1.81 1.17
CA ALA A 53 7.23 -0.61 1.08
C ALA A 53 5.79 -0.93 0.64
N PHE A 54 5.59 -1.87 -0.29
CA PHE A 54 4.27 -2.33 -0.69
C PHE A 54 3.50 -2.94 0.49
N ILE A 55 4.11 -3.87 1.22
CA ILE A 55 3.49 -4.55 2.37
C ILE A 55 3.20 -3.55 3.49
N TYR A 56 4.13 -2.64 3.78
CA TYR A 56 3.96 -1.60 4.79
C TYR A 56 2.81 -0.64 4.45
N ASN A 57 2.73 -0.17 3.20
CA ASN A 57 1.63 0.69 2.76
C ASN A 57 0.27 -0.02 2.84
N LEU A 58 0.24 -1.31 2.49
CA LEU A 58 -0.99 -2.11 2.59
C LEU A 58 -1.45 -2.28 4.05
N SER A 59 -0.52 -2.57 4.97
CA SER A 59 -0.77 -2.61 6.41
C SER A 59 -1.41 -1.31 6.91
N ARG A 60 -0.83 -0.15 6.57
CA ARG A 60 -1.37 1.16 6.96
C ARG A 60 -2.76 1.41 6.39
N ARG A 61 -3.00 1.03 5.14
CA ARG A 61 -4.31 1.13 4.47
C ARG A 61 -5.37 0.25 5.12
N PHE A 62 -5.01 -0.93 5.64
CA PHE A 62 -5.90 -1.78 6.43
C PHE A 62 -6.20 -1.16 7.79
N ALA A 63 -5.18 -0.65 8.49
CA ALA A 63 -5.31 0.01 9.79
C ALA A 63 -6.27 1.22 9.73
N GLN A 64 -6.13 2.06 8.72
CA GLN A 64 -7.00 3.23 8.49
C GLN A 64 -8.47 2.85 8.24
N ARG A 65 -8.73 1.62 7.80
CA ARG A 65 -10.08 1.08 7.59
C ARG A 65 -10.59 0.28 8.80
N GLY A 66 -9.87 0.29 9.93
CA GLY A 66 -10.24 -0.43 11.15
C GLY A 66 -9.91 -1.93 11.15
N PHE A 67 -9.15 -2.42 10.17
CA PHE A 67 -8.67 -3.80 10.15
C PHE A 67 -7.34 -3.96 10.90
N SER A 68 -6.95 -5.20 11.15
CA SER A 68 -5.65 -5.50 11.75
C SER A 68 -4.51 -4.92 10.90
N PRO A 69 -3.64 -4.07 11.47
CA PRO A 69 -2.42 -3.64 10.77
C PRO A 69 -1.42 -4.80 10.64
N ARG A 70 -1.55 -5.81 11.51
CA ARG A 70 -0.58 -6.89 11.65
C ARG A 70 -0.83 -8.04 10.70
N GLU A 71 -2.08 -8.37 10.41
CA GLU A 71 -2.43 -9.53 9.60
C GLU A 71 -3.47 -9.18 8.54
N PHE A 72 -3.17 -9.50 7.28
CA PHE A 72 -4.07 -9.24 6.17
C PHE A 72 -3.85 -10.21 5.01
N ARG A 73 -4.89 -10.35 4.19
CA ARG A 73 -4.86 -11.18 2.98
C ARG A 73 -4.53 -10.32 1.76
N LEU A 74 -3.55 -10.75 0.97
CA LEU A 74 -3.29 -10.22 -0.35
C LEU A 74 -4.38 -10.71 -1.31
N THR A 75 -5.29 -9.83 -1.72
CA THR A 75 -6.36 -10.19 -2.67
C THR A 75 -5.82 -10.41 -4.08
N MET A 76 -4.81 -9.64 -4.46
CA MET A 76 -4.09 -9.69 -5.72
C MET A 76 -3.19 -10.92 -5.84
N THR A 77 -2.89 -11.35 -7.07
CA THR A 77 -1.95 -12.43 -7.33
C THR A 77 -0.51 -11.96 -7.19
N ARG A 78 0.45 -12.90 -7.10
CA ARG A 78 1.88 -12.56 -7.13
C ARG A 78 2.29 -11.92 -8.47
N GLY A 79 1.61 -12.29 -9.55
CA GLY A 79 1.79 -11.68 -10.88
C GLY A 79 1.36 -10.22 -10.89
N ASP A 80 0.17 -9.92 -10.35
CA ASP A 80 -0.32 -8.53 -10.27
C ASP A 80 0.60 -7.64 -9.43
N ILE A 81 1.10 -8.16 -8.30
CA ILE A 81 2.10 -7.46 -7.46
C ILE A 81 3.39 -7.26 -8.25
N GLY A 82 3.83 -8.27 -9.01
CA GLY A 82 5.01 -8.19 -9.86
C GLY A 82 4.89 -7.10 -10.92
N ASN A 83 3.79 -7.10 -11.65
CA ASN A 83 3.48 -6.07 -12.66
C ASN A 83 3.44 -4.68 -12.05
N TYR A 84 2.84 -4.54 -10.86
CA TYR A 84 2.78 -3.27 -10.16
C TYR A 84 4.17 -2.76 -9.73
N LEU A 85 5.03 -3.63 -9.18
CA LEU A 85 6.34 -3.24 -8.63
C LEU A 85 7.50 -3.30 -9.64
N GLY A 86 7.24 -3.79 -10.85
CA GLY A 86 8.26 -4.10 -11.86
C GLY A 86 9.17 -5.26 -11.42
N LEU A 87 8.60 -6.29 -10.78
CA LEU A 87 9.32 -7.46 -10.26
C LEU A 87 8.77 -8.76 -10.87
N THR A 88 9.60 -9.79 -11.00
CA THR A 88 9.12 -11.11 -11.42
C THR A 88 8.44 -11.86 -10.27
N VAL A 89 7.57 -12.81 -10.61
CA VAL A 89 6.92 -13.69 -9.63
C VAL A 89 7.95 -14.50 -8.83
N GLU A 90 9.04 -14.96 -9.44
CA GLU A 90 10.10 -15.65 -8.70
C GLU A 90 10.79 -14.71 -7.71
N THR A 91 11.04 -13.46 -8.12
CA THR A 91 11.68 -12.45 -7.27
C THR A 91 10.84 -12.19 -6.04
N ILE A 92 9.54 -11.94 -6.20
CA ILE A 92 8.61 -11.75 -5.08
C ILE A 92 8.61 -12.97 -4.16
N SER A 93 8.52 -14.18 -4.73
CA SER A 93 8.48 -15.41 -3.93
C SER A 93 9.76 -15.61 -3.12
N ARG A 94 10.93 -15.33 -3.72
CA ARG A 94 12.22 -15.38 -3.03
C ARG A 94 12.29 -14.35 -1.89
N LEU A 95 11.88 -13.10 -2.15
CA LEU A 95 11.91 -12.03 -1.16
C LEU A 95 11.01 -12.33 0.04
N LEU A 96 9.79 -12.81 -0.19
CA LEU A 96 8.89 -13.24 0.88
C LEU A 96 9.49 -14.37 1.72
N GLY A 97 10.12 -15.35 1.07
CA GLY A 97 10.86 -16.40 1.77
C GLY A 97 12.00 -15.86 2.63
N ARG A 98 12.71 -14.82 2.17
CA ARG A 98 13.76 -14.16 2.99
C ARG A 98 13.17 -13.41 4.17
N PHE A 99 12.10 -12.64 3.97
CA PHE A 99 11.40 -11.94 5.06
C PHE A 99 10.85 -12.92 6.10
N GLN A 100 10.46 -14.12 5.68
CA GLN A 100 10.06 -15.17 6.60
C GLN A 100 11.22 -15.78 7.36
N LYS A 101 12.35 -16.05 6.69
CA LYS A 101 13.57 -16.56 7.35
C LYS A 101 14.17 -15.57 8.34
N SER A 102 14.04 -14.27 8.10
CA SER A 102 14.52 -13.23 9.02
C SER A 102 13.55 -12.94 10.18
N GLY A 103 12.38 -13.59 10.22
CA GLY A 103 11.35 -13.32 11.22
C GLY A 103 10.69 -11.95 11.08
N MET A 104 10.81 -11.30 9.92
CA MET A 104 10.16 -10.01 9.65
C MET A 104 8.67 -10.19 9.35
N LEU A 105 8.33 -11.24 8.60
CA LEU A 105 6.98 -11.60 8.20
C LEU A 105 6.72 -13.09 8.41
N ALA A 106 5.47 -13.50 8.59
CA ALA A 106 5.02 -14.86 8.35
C ALA A 106 4.10 -14.91 7.12
N VAL A 107 4.30 -15.89 6.24
CA VAL A 107 3.53 -16.02 4.99
C VAL A 107 2.80 -17.36 4.97
N LYS A 108 1.47 -17.32 4.88
CA LYS A 108 0.60 -18.50 4.75
C LYS A 108 -0.29 -18.35 3.51
N GLY A 109 0.22 -18.82 2.37
CA GLY A 109 -0.45 -18.65 1.07
C GLY A 109 -0.62 -17.17 0.70
N LYS A 110 -1.85 -16.66 0.80
CA LYS A 110 -2.18 -15.24 0.56
C LYS A 110 -2.22 -14.41 1.84
N TYR A 111 -2.14 -15.02 3.03
CA TYR A 111 -2.08 -14.30 4.30
C TYR A 111 -0.66 -13.89 4.63
N ILE A 112 -0.50 -12.63 5.03
CA ILE A 112 0.74 -12.04 5.50
C ILE A 112 0.51 -11.58 6.94
N THR A 113 1.42 -11.98 7.83
CA THR A 113 1.49 -11.49 9.20
C THR A 113 2.80 -10.73 9.37
N ILE A 114 2.73 -9.49 9.85
CA ILE A 114 3.90 -8.68 10.18
C ILE A 114 4.34 -9.05 11.59
N GLU A 115 5.53 -9.62 11.71
CA GLU A 115 6.10 -10.00 13.01
C GLU A 115 6.99 -8.90 13.56
N ASN A 116 7.72 -8.20 12.69
CA ASN A 116 8.55 -7.05 13.06
C ASN A 116 8.21 -5.83 12.21
N GLY A 117 7.30 -4.99 12.71
CA GLY A 117 6.84 -3.78 12.03
C GLY A 117 7.92 -2.71 11.88
N ASP A 118 8.82 -2.59 12.86
CA ASP A 118 9.89 -1.59 12.82
C ASP A 118 10.93 -1.94 11.76
N ALA A 119 11.37 -3.20 11.70
CA ALA A 119 12.30 -3.65 10.66
C ALA A 119 11.71 -3.51 9.25
N LEU A 120 10.41 -3.80 9.10
CA LEU A 120 9.69 -3.61 7.84
C LEU A 120 9.60 -2.12 7.46
N ALA A 121 9.33 -1.23 8.42
CA ALA A 121 9.24 0.22 8.19
C ALA A 121 10.59 0.80 7.75
N VAL A 122 11.68 0.40 8.40
CA VAL A 122 13.04 0.82 8.04
C VAL A 122 13.36 0.39 6.61
N LEU A 123 13.10 -0.87 6.26
CA LEU A 123 13.34 -1.39 4.91
C LEU A 123 12.41 -0.75 3.85
N ALA A 124 11.20 -0.38 4.26
CA ALA A 124 10.28 0.42 3.46
C ALA A 124 10.75 1.87 3.26
N GLY A 125 11.82 2.32 3.91
CA GLY A 125 12.33 3.69 3.86
C GLY A 125 11.51 4.68 4.69
N HIS A 126 10.73 4.19 5.64
CA HIS A 126 10.05 5.01 6.65
C HIS A 126 10.85 4.95 7.95
N SER A 127 11.83 5.84 8.10
CA SER A 127 12.41 6.11 9.41
C SER A 127 11.34 6.77 10.28
N ARG A 128 11.13 6.26 11.51
CA ARG A 128 10.26 6.94 12.48
C ARG A 128 10.74 8.40 12.59
N ASN A 129 9.88 9.34 12.22
CA ASN A 129 9.96 10.68 12.76
C ASN A 129 9.57 10.52 14.24
N VAL A 130 10.57 10.27 15.09
CA VAL A 130 10.43 10.47 16.52
C VAL A 130 10.48 11.98 16.71
N ALA A 131 9.30 12.57 16.86
CA ALA A 131 9.10 13.86 17.49
C ALA A 131 8.09 13.63 18.63
#